data_AF-A0A7C8E0H4-F1
#
_entry.id   AF-A0A7C8E0H4-F1
#
_cell.length_a   1.000
_cell.length_b   1.000
_cell.length_c   1.000
_cell.angle_alpha   90.00
_cell.angle_beta   90.00
_cell.angle_gamma   90.00
#
_symmetry.space_group_name_H-M   'P 1'
#
loop_
_entity.id
_entity.type
_entity.pdbx_description
1 polymer ?
#
loop_
_entity_poly.entity_id
_entity_poly.type
_entity_poly.pdbx_seq_one_letter_code
_entity_poly.pdbx_strand_id
1 'polypeptide(L)' 'LISEYNSKIYISCYISKELVKSKNYDARNVINELSKHVKANGGGQPFYATAGGDYLKGIKKLSEASLNYVQNL' A
#
# COMPACT_ATOMS: atom_id res chain seq x y z
N LEU A 1 4.26 -3.60 -3.53
CA LEU A 1 5.18 -2.96 -4.50
C LEU A 1 5.14 -1.46 -4.30
N ILE A 2 6.30 -0.82 -4.23
CA ILE A 2 6.46 0.64 -4.23
C ILE A 2 7.32 0.98 -5.44
N SER A 3 6.89 1.92 -6.28
CA SER A 3 7.64 2.37 -7.46
C SER A 3 7.58 3.88 -7.62
N GLU A 4 8.61 4.43 -8.26
CA GLU A 4 8.70 5.85 -8.61
C GLU A 4 8.80 5.98 -10.12
N TYR A 5 8.01 6.90 -10.71
CA TYR A 5 8.04 7.21 -12.13
C TYR A 5 7.50 8.62 -12.38
N ASN A 6 8.18 9.41 -13.23
CA ASN A 6 7.82 10.80 -13.57
C ASN A 6 7.51 11.66 -12.34
N SER A 7 8.40 11.65 -11.35
CA SER A 7 8.26 12.38 -10.09
C SER A 7 6.99 12.06 -9.30
N LYS A 8 6.39 10.91 -9.55
CA LYS A 8 5.25 10.37 -8.82
C LYS A 8 5.60 9.02 -8.22
N ILE A 9 4.99 8.74 -7.09
CA ILE A 9 5.07 7.45 -6.43
C ILE A 9 3.78 6.66 -6.66
N TYR A 10 3.94 5.36 -6.86
CA TYR A 10 2.88 4.39 -6.98
C TYR A 10 3.07 3.28 -5.94
N ILE A 11 1.97 2.90 -5.30
CA ILE A 11 1.90 1.79 -4.36
C ILE A 11 0.90 0.78 -4.92
N SER A 12 1.26 -0.49 -4.92
CA SER A 12 0.35 -1.59 -5.23
C SER A 12 0.43 -2.66 -4.15
N CYS A 13 -0.73 -3.07 -3.66
CA CYS A 13 -0.89 -4.14 -2.68
C CYS A 13 -1.75 -5.23 -3.31
N TYR A 14 -1.23 -6.46 -3.28
CA TYR A 14 -1.97 -7.66 -3.62
C TYR A 14 -2.02 -8.56 -2.40
N ILE A 15 -3.18 -9.12 -2.10
CA ILE A 15 -3.39 -10.11 -1.04
C ILE A 15 -4.06 -11.32 -1.69
N SER A 16 -3.59 -12.53 -1.37
CA SER A 16 -4.19 -13.74 -1.93
C SER A 16 -5.67 -13.82 -1.56
N LYS A 17 -6.51 -14.25 -2.52
CA LYS A 17 -7.96 -14.39 -2.29
C LYS A 17 -8.29 -15.35 -1.14
N GLU A 18 -7.40 -16.30 -0.85
CA GLU A 18 -7.52 -17.18 0.30
C GLU A 18 -7.41 -16.39 1.61
N LEU A 19 -6.36 -15.59 1.78
CA LEU A 19 -6.15 -14.76 2.97
C LEU A 19 -7.28 -13.73 3.17
N VAL A 20 -7.79 -13.16 2.07
CA VAL A 20 -8.96 -12.29 2.12
C VAL A 20 -10.18 -13.03 2.70
N LYS A 21 -10.41 -14.27 2.28
CA LYS A 21 -11.57 -15.07 2.73
C LYS A 21 -11.40 -15.64 4.14
N SER A 22 -10.21 -16.15 4.46
CA SER A 22 -9.96 -16.93 5.68
C SER A 22 -9.48 -16.08 6.85
N LYS A 23 -8.77 -14.98 6.59
CA LYS A 23 -8.21 -14.09 7.61
C LYS A 23 -8.79 -12.68 7.59
N ASN A 24 -9.80 -12.42 6.74
CA ASN A 24 -10.44 -11.12 6.57
C ASN A 24 -9.44 -9.98 6.27
N TYR A 25 -8.35 -10.30 5.58
CA TYR A 25 -7.38 -9.31 5.12
C TYR A 25 -7.97 -8.49 3.97
N ASP A 26 -7.64 -7.19 3.93
CA ASP A 26 -8.17 -6.26 2.93
C ASP A 26 -7.06 -5.33 2.43
N ALA A 27 -6.70 -5.46 1.15
CA ALA A 27 -5.68 -4.66 0.50
C ALA A 27 -6.01 -3.16 0.50
N ARG A 28 -7.30 -2.79 0.56
CA ARG A 28 -7.73 -1.39 0.66
C ARG A 28 -7.31 -0.78 2.00
N ASN A 29 -7.39 -1.55 3.08
CA ASN A 29 -6.94 -1.10 4.40
C ASN A 29 -5.44 -0.86 4.41
N VAL A 30 -4.66 -1.81 3.84
CA VAL A 30 -3.20 -1.68 3.71
C VAL A 30 -2.84 -0.41 2.93
N ILE A 31 -3.48 -0.19 1.78
CA ILE A 31 -3.22 0.99 0.95
C ILE A 31 -3.59 2.28 1.67
N ASN A 32 -4.76 2.34 2.30
CA ASN A 32 -5.21 3.53 3.03
C ASN A 32 -4.28 3.91 4.18
N GLU A 33 -3.68 2.93 4.85
CA GLU A 33 -2.71 3.19 5.90
C GLU A 33 -1.37 3.69 5.32
N LEU A 34 -0.79 2.93 4.39
CA LEU A 34 0.54 3.19 3.85
C LEU A 34 0.60 4.49 3.01
N SER A 35 -0.46 4.78 2.24
CA SER A 35 -0.48 5.93 1.32
C SER A 35 -0.38 7.28 2.03
N LYS A 36 -0.76 7.35 3.31
CA LYS A 36 -0.66 8.56 4.15
C LYS A 36 0.77 9.09 4.27
N HIS A 37 1.76 8.20 4.27
CA HIS A 37 3.17 8.60 4.36
C HIS A 37 3.64 9.39 3.14
N VAL A 38 3.03 9.15 1.99
CA VAL A 38 3.37 9.78 0.71
C VAL A 38 2.24 10.65 0.15
N LYS A 39 1.31 11.07 1.03
CA LYS A 39 0.14 11.90 0.67
C LYS A 39 -0.58 11.42 -0.59
N ALA A 40 -0.61 10.11 -0.79
CA ALA A 40 -1.17 9.49 -1.97
C ALA A 40 -2.63 9.10 -1.71
N ASN A 41 -3.46 9.24 -2.74
CA ASN A 41 -4.83 8.75 -2.74
C ASN A 41 -4.92 7.44 -3.52
N GLY A 42 -5.82 6.56 -3.12
CA GLY A 42 -5.90 5.22 -3.65
C GLY A 42 -7.27 4.57 -3.50
N GLY A 43 -7.39 3.38 -4.06
CA GLY A 43 -8.61 2.58 -4.05
C GLY A 43 -8.40 1.20 -4.64
N GLY A 44 -9.47 0.41 -4.70
CA GLY A 44 -9.44 -0.94 -5.25
C GLY A 44 -10.45 -1.86 -4.58
N GLN A 45 -10.08 -3.12 -4.45
CA GLN A 45 -10.89 -4.22 -3.94
C GLN A 45 -10.12 -5.03 -2.89
N PRO A 46 -10.78 -5.90 -2.09
CA PRO A 46 -10.13 -6.58 -0.97
C PRO A 46 -8.84 -7.35 -1.28
N PHE A 47 -8.73 -7.93 -2.48
CA PHE A 47 -7.52 -8.66 -2.88
C PHE A 47 -6.48 -7.82 -3.63
N TYR A 48 -6.83 -6.59 -4.04
CA TYR A 48 -5.93 -5.73 -4.79
C TYR A 48 -6.32 -4.26 -4.67
N ALA A 49 -5.37 -3.42 -4.26
CA ALA A 49 -5.56 -1.98 -4.20
C ALA A 49 -4.27 -1.22 -4.58
N THR A 50 -4.44 0.02 -5.03
CA THR A 50 -3.34 0.88 -5.46
C THR A 50 -3.51 2.31 -4.93
N ALA A 51 -2.40 3.04 -4.81
CA ALA A 51 -2.39 4.47 -4.54
C ALA A 51 -1.32 5.18 -5.36
N GLY A 52 -1.55 6.46 -5.64
CA GLY A 52 -0.59 7.33 -6.34
C GLY A 52 -0.53 8.74 -5.75
N GLY A 53 0.65 9.34 -5.76
CA GLY A 53 0.89 10.69 -5.24
C GLY A 53 2.20 11.29 -5.75
N ASP A 54 2.46 12.54 -5.40
CA ASP A 54 3.64 13.32 -5.82
C ASP A 54 4.59 13.65 -4.65
N TYR A 55 4.25 13.24 -3.42
CA TYR A 55 5.06 13.51 -2.24
C TYR A 55 6.16 12.45 -2.03
N LEU A 56 7.22 12.54 -2.83
CA LEU A 56 8.36 11.59 -2.80
C LEU A 56 9.18 11.63 -1.49
N LYS A 57 9.12 12.74 -0.75
CA LYS A 57 9.82 12.88 0.54
C LYS A 57 9.35 11.87 1.60
N GLY A 58 8.19 11.25 1.39
CA GLY A 58 7.62 10.23 2.27
C GLY A 58 8.13 8.79 2.06
N ILE A 59 8.91 8.54 1.01
CA ILE A 59 9.28 7.17 0.56
C ILE A 59 9.96 6.36 1.66
N LYS A 60 10.94 6.94 2.37
CA LYS A 60 11.66 6.23 3.43
C LYS A 60 10.70 5.72 4.52
N LYS A 61 9.81 6.59 4.99
CA LYS A 61 8.82 6.26 6.02
C LYS A 61 7.80 5.23 5.53
N LEU A 62 7.37 5.34 4.27
CA LEU A 62 6.52 4.34 3.62
C LEU A 62 7.19 2.97 3.57
N SER A 63 8.46 2.89 3.17
CA SER A 63 9.20 1.62 3.10
C SER A 63 9.32 0.96 4.48
N GLU A 64 9.69 1.74 5.51
CA GLU A 64 9.76 1.26 6.90
C GLU A 64 8.39 0.74 7.40
N ALA A 65 7.32 1.49 7.18
CA ALA A 65 5.96 1.08 7.54
C ALA A 65 5.52 -0.20 6.80
N SER A 66 5.86 -0.33 5.52
CA SER A 66 5.52 -1.51 4.72
C SER A 66 6.20 -2.78 5.23
N LEU A 67 7.46 -2.69 5.69
CA LEU A 67 8.19 -3.82 6.27
C LEU A 67 7.57 -4.28 7.59
N ASN A 68 7.22 -3.33 8.46
CA ASN A 68 6.56 -3.62 9.72
C ASN A 68 5.18 -4.27 9.52
N TYR A 69 4.45 -3.88 8.47
CA TYR A 69 3.14 -4.48 8.17
C TYR A 69 3.28 -5.99 7.88
N VAL A 70 4.30 -6.37 7.09
CA VAL A 70 4.54 -7.78 6.73
C VAL A 70 4.97 -8.62 7.93
N GLN A 71 5.73 -8.05 8.87
CA GLN A 71 6.16 -8.76 10.09
C GLN A 71 5.01 -9.08 11.06
N ASN A 72 3.87 -8.40 10.92
CA ASN A 72 2.68 -8.57 11.78
C ASN A 72 1.53 -9.34 11.10
N LEU A 73 1.74 -9.89 9.89
CA LEU A 73 0.77 -10.72 9.13
C LEU A 73 0.85 -12.20 9.49
#